data_AF-A0A504JDP2-F1
#
_entry.id   AF-A0A504JDP2-F1
#
_cell.length_a   1.000
_cell.length_b   1.000
_cell.length_c   1.000
_cell.angle_alpha   90.00
_cell.angle_beta   90.00
_cell.angle_gamma   90.00
#
_symmetry.space_group_name_H-M   'P 1'
#
loop_
_entity.id
_entity.type
_entity.pdbx_description
1 polymer ?
#
loop_
_entity_poly.entity_id
_entity_poly.type
_entity_poly.pdbx_seq_one_letter_code
_entity_poly.pdbx_strand_id
1 'polypeptide(L)'
;MLLDYSITLKQLDRYVDDYNATLSADALPLKGSMLHTAKEIVRMYGRALLKASKHTRLQEDNLPSMRANNVQLSKITKMSSRTIQRHLKRLLQTGIITKKINHGSKFPYELWITPKILWIKGLTTPKKSIMDEMTSKFQDAEKQEITNDTATKCPHRDARNYQKNSTNKLIGVDNFKNTGILALANVLTTHTDQRSSLPRTTFSDFAGYPQLKAPQIDPQLKAAGGMMATAGWQGLALCKPGGAKIPRPISQADVNQATTRHTFLLSYAKKLYGLARQKLYADTLLTPYQHQTAIALLYQWYRPVPNEKLARAHEIYCDRIELARKYIARKPQERFVTLPDQYFDPKNKNGFAGTKRWYQKHKIYLQRLQLQSILRQQIQKFKRNEAKDTGQGRPRITVLRECQQEIDKLKIPALAKQFESAVQHILRS
;
A
#
# COMPACT_ATOMS: atom_id res chain seq x y z
N MET A 1 17.12 32.55 -1.11
CA MET A 1 15.80 32.16 -0.58
C MET A 1 15.79 30.65 -0.33
N LEU A 2 15.34 30.24 0.86
CA LEU A 2 15.26 28.83 1.28
C LEU A 2 14.20 28.05 0.51
N LEU A 3 13.05 28.67 0.23
CA LEU A 3 11.96 28.13 -0.59
C LEU A 3 11.99 28.78 -1.98
N ASP A 4 11.96 27.97 -3.03
CA ASP A 4 11.80 28.48 -4.40
C ASP A 4 10.30 28.64 -4.71
N TYR A 5 9.82 29.89 -4.65
CA TYR A 5 8.39 30.18 -4.85
C TYR A 5 7.91 29.87 -6.26
N SER A 6 8.74 30.08 -7.30
CA SER A 6 8.33 29.84 -8.68
C SER A 6 8.01 28.37 -8.90
N ILE A 7 8.92 27.49 -8.44
CA ILE A 7 8.77 26.04 -8.56
C ILE A 7 7.64 25.55 -7.63
N THR A 8 7.62 26.01 -6.38
CA THR A 8 6.62 25.59 -5.39
C THR A 8 5.20 25.94 -5.83
N LEU A 9 4.96 27.13 -6.40
CA LEU A 9 3.63 27.54 -6.85
C LEU A 9 3.20 26.76 -8.10
N LYS A 10 4.12 26.48 -9.03
CA LYS A 10 3.85 25.59 -10.18
C LYS A 10 3.53 24.16 -9.72
N GLN A 11 4.24 23.67 -8.71
CA GLN A 11 4.01 22.34 -8.14
C GLN A 11 2.64 22.27 -7.43
N LEU A 12 2.24 23.33 -6.73
CA LEU A 12 0.92 23.45 -6.14
C LEU A 12 -0.19 23.43 -7.20
N ASP A 13 -0.01 24.16 -8.30
CA ASP A 13 -0.97 24.17 -9.41
C ASP A 13 -1.12 22.76 -10.01
N ARG A 14 0.00 22.08 -10.32
CA ARG A 14 0.00 20.69 -10.79
C ARG A 14 -0.68 19.73 -9.81
N TYR A 15 -0.38 19.85 -8.51
CA TYR A 15 -1.00 19.01 -7.49
C TYR A 15 -2.53 19.15 -7.46
N VAL A 16 -3.03 20.37 -7.68
CA VAL A 16 -4.47 20.63 -7.73
C VAL A 16 -5.10 20.10 -9.02
N ASP A 17 -4.41 20.24 -10.15
CA ASP A 17 -4.87 19.68 -11.44
C ASP A 17 -4.96 18.15 -11.36
N ASP A 18 -3.92 17.49 -10.83
CA ASP A 18 -3.90 16.04 -10.60
C ASP A 18 -5.03 15.62 -9.66
N TYR A 19 -5.22 16.33 -8.54
CA TYR A 19 -6.31 16.06 -7.60
C TYR A 19 -7.69 16.19 -8.26
N ASN A 20 -7.91 17.25 -9.04
CA ASN A 20 -9.17 17.48 -9.75
C ASN A 20 -9.40 16.43 -10.86
N ALA A 21 -8.36 15.96 -11.54
CA ALA A 21 -8.45 14.92 -12.55
C ALA A 21 -8.82 13.54 -11.95
N THR A 22 -8.38 13.26 -10.72
CA THR A 22 -8.74 12.01 -10.01
C THR A 22 -10.14 11.99 -9.43
N LEU A 23 -10.87 13.11 -9.50
CA LEU A 23 -12.14 13.28 -8.83
C LEU A 23 -13.28 12.59 -9.61
N SER A 24 -14.17 11.88 -8.91
CA SER A 24 -15.39 11.32 -9.50
C SER A 24 -16.39 12.42 -9.88
N ALA A 25 -17.25 12.16 -10.87
CA ALA A 25 -18.21 13.13 -11.41
C ALA A 25 -19.07 13.88 -10.37
N ASP A 26 -19.37 13.27 -9.23
CA ASP A 26 -20.23 13.85 -8.18
C ASP A 26 -19.49 14.73 -7.16
N ALA A 27 -18.16 14.76 -7.20
CA ALA A 27 -17.36 15.47 -6.20
C ALA A 27 -17.02 16.90 -6.67
N LEU A 28 -16.97 17.84 -5.73
CA LEU A 28 -16.69 19.25 -6.05
C LEU A 28 -15.18 19.48 -6.26
N PRO A 29 -14.76 19.99 -7.43
CA PRO A 29 -13.37 20.30 -7.69
C PRO A 29 -12.89 21.51 -6.88
N LEU A 30 -11.58 21.60 -6.70
CA LEU A 30 -10.95 22.71 -6.02
C LEU A 30 -10.99 23.96 -6.91
N LYS A 31 -11.72 24.98 -6.47
CA LYS A 31 -11.93 26.22 -7.23
C LYS A 31 -10.73 27.15 -7.15
N GLY A 32 -10.55 28.01 -8.15
CA GLY A 32 -9.47 28.99 -8.22
C GLY A 32 -9.37 29.92 -7.00
N SER A 33 -10.50 30.25 -6.36
CA SER A 33 -10.50 31.04 -5.11
C SER A 33 -9.80 30.34 -3.94
N MET A 34 -9.95 29.01 -3.84
CA MET A 34 -9.29 28.19 -2.81
C MET A 34 -7.80 28.05 -3.12
N LEU A 35 -7.47 27.89 -4.40
CA LEU A 35 -6.08 27.85 -4.88
C LEU A 35 -5.36 29.16 -4.56
N HIS A 36 -6.01 30.31 -4.76
CA HIS A 36 -5.45 31.61 -4.37
C HIS A 36 -5.13 31.66 -2.86
N THR A 37 -6.06 31.21 -1.99
CA THR A 37 -5.79 31.10 -0.55
C THR A 37 -4.62 30.16 -0.24
N ALA A 38 -4.53 29.02 -0.93
CA ALA A 38 -3.41 28.09 -0.75
C ALA A 38 -2.07 28.71 -1.14
N LYS A 39 -2.01 29.49 -2.24
CA LYS A 39 -0.81 30.22 -2.67
C LYS A 39 -0.35 31.22 -1.60
N GLU A 40 -1.28 31.96 -0.97
CA GLU A 40 -0.92 32.87 0.13
C GLU A 40 -0.44 32.13 1.38
N ILE A 41 -1.08 31.01 1.72
CA ILE A 41 -0.64 30.16 2.84
C ILE A 41 0.79 29.66 2.62
N VAL A 42 1.12 29.22 1.40
CA VAL A 42 2.48 28.81 1.03
C VAL A 42 3.48 29.96 1.15
N ARG A 43 3.11 31.18 0.75
CA ARG A 43 3.96 32.37 0.91
C ARG A 43 4.22 32.70 2.38
N MET A 44 3.21 32.64 3.22
CA MET A 44 3.37 32.82 4.67
C MET A 44 4.25 31.72 5.27
N TYR A 45 4.06 30.47 4.81
CA TYR A 45 4.82 29.33 5.30
C TYR A 45 6.30 29.42 4.94
N GLY A 46 6.63 29.86 3.72
CA GLY A 46 8.02 30.11 3.32
C GLY A 46 8.74 31.11 4.23
N ARG A 47 8.03 32.15 4.71
CA ARG A 47 8.58 33.10 5.71
C ARG A 47 8.77 32.45 7.08
N ALA A 48 7.83 31.63 7.52
CA ALA A 48 7.93 30.90 8.77
C ALA A 48 9.09 29.89 8.75
N LEU A 49 9.26 29.16 7.64
CA LEU A 49 10.38 28.25 7.42
C LEU A 49 11.72 28.95 7.45
N LEU A 50 11.83 30.13 6.81
CA LEU A 50 13.06 30.91 6.84
C LEU A 50 13.43 31.30 8.28
N LYS A 51 12.45 31.69 9.09
CA LYS A 51 12.68 31.97 10.52
C LYS A 51 13.08 30.71 11.30
N ALA A 52 12.42 29.59 11.07
CA ALA A 52 12.72 28.33 11.74
C ALA A 52 14.09 27.76 11.36
N SER A 53 14.52 27.92 10.10
CA SER A 53 15.81 27.44 9.60
C SER A 53 17.03 28.04 10.33
N LYS A 54 16.86 29.19 10.98
CA LYS A 54 17.91 29.81 11.79
C LYS A 54 18.17 29.07 13.10
N HIS A 55 17.19 28.32 13.61
CA HIS A 55 17.24 27.68 14.92
C HIS A 55 17.12 26.15 14.86
N THR A 56 16.63 25.60 13.75
CA THR A 56 16.37 24.17 13.62
C THR A 56 16.76 23.66 12.24
N ARG A 57 17.45 22.52 12.19
CA ARG A 57 17.78 21.84 10.94
C ARG A 57 16.51 21.25 10.31
N LEU A 58 16.22 21.63 9.08
CA LEU A 58 15.02 21.19 8.37
C LEU A 58 15.22 19.79 7.79
N GLN A 59 14.25 18.90 8.01
CA GLN A 59 14.16 17.57 7.41
C GLN A 59 12.77 17.41 6.78
N GLU A 60 12.65 16.59 5.72
CA GLU A 60 11.39 16.39 5.00
C GLU A 60 10.29 15.78 5.90
N ASP A 61 10.69 14.87 6.79
CA ASP A 61 9.78 14.21 7.73
C ASP A 61 9.40 15.08 8.94
N ASN A 62 10.16 16.16 9.21
CA ASN A 62 9.99 17.00 10.39
C ASN A 62 10.01 18.50 10.04
N LEU A 63 9.07 18.90 9.19
CA LEU A 63 8.85 20.32 8.85
C LEU A 63 8.09 21.03 9.98
N PRO A 64 8.56 22.23 10.41
CA PRO A 64 7.97 22.94 11.53
C PRO A 64 6.58 23.49 11.17
N SER A 65 5.74 23.68 12.19
CA SER A 65 4.43 24.30 12.01
C SER A 65 4.54 25.80 11.80
N MET A 66 3.52 26.37 11.16
CA MET A 66 3.33 27.82 11.06
C MET A 66 2.12 28.24 11.88
N ARG A 67 2.26 29.32 12.66
CA ARG A 67 1.12 30.00 13.28
C ARG A 67 0.42 30.90 12.27
N ALA A 68 -0.89 30.74 12.14
CA ALA A 68 -1.74 31.52 11.25
C ALA A 68 -3.05 31.94 11.93
N ASN A 69 -3.62 33.04 11.43
CA ASN A 69 -4.90 33.57 11.90
C ASN A 69 -5.83 33.81 10.70
N ASN A 70 -7.11 33.45 10.84
CA ASN A 70 -8.13 33.68 9.82
C ASN A 70 -8.29 35.17 9.47
N VAL A 71 -8.18 36.07 10.46
CA VAL A 71 -8.30 37.52 10.26
C VAL A 71 -7.12 38.05 9.44
N GLN A 72 -5.92 37.53 9.68
CA GLN A 72 -4.74 37.91 8.89
C GLN A 72 -4.87 37.40 7.45
N LEU A 73 -5.23 36.13 7.28
CA LEU A 73 -5.45 35.54 5.95
C LEU A 73 -6.58 36.23 5.19
N SER A 74 -7.66 36.63 5.87
CA SER A 74 -8.79 37.31 5.27
C SER A 74 -8.41 38.69 4.73
N LYS A 75 -7.55 39.42 5.45
CA LYS A 75 -6.98 40.70 4.99
C LYS A 75 -6.06 40.51 3.77
N ILE A 76 -5.20 39.50 3.78
CA ILE A 76 -4.25 39.23 2.67
C ILE A 76 -4.99 38.81 1.40
N THR A 77 -5.94 37.90 1.51
CA THR A 77 -6.70 37.35 0.37
C THR A 77 -7.90 38.20 -0.05
N LYS A 78 -8.19 39.28 0.69
CA LYS A 78 -9.38 40.13 0.54
C LYS A 78 -10.70 39.33 0.52
N MET A 79 -10.83 38.37 1.44
CA MET A 79 -12.04 37.56 1.62
C MET A 79 -12.57 37.68 3.04
N SER A 80 -13.78 37.19 3.32
CA SER A 80 -14.29 37.12 4.70
C SER A 80 -13.59 36.02 5.49
N SER A 81 -13.49 36.19 6.82
CA SER A 81 -12.96 35.15 7.71
C SER A 81 -13.72 33.82 7.60
N ARG A 82 -15.04 33.87 7.33
CA ARG A 82 -15.88 32.68 7.13
C ARG A 82 -15.51 31.93 5.85
N THR A 83 -15.21 32.64 4.77
CA THR A 83 -14.74 32.03 3.52
C THR A 83 -13.38 31.35 3.71
N ILE A 84 -12.46 31.98 4.45
CA ILE A 84 -11.15 31.37 4.77
C ILE A 84 -11.30 30.09 5.56
N GLN A 85 -12.20 30.03 6.55
CA GLN A 85 -12.48 28.80 7.28
C GLN A 85 -12.97 27.68 6.35
N ARG A 86 -13.85 28.00 5.39
CA ARG A 86 -14.35 27.04 4.39
C ARG A 86 -13.21 26.55 3.48
N HIS A 87 -12.36 27.46 3.02
CA HIS A 87 -11.19 27.13 2.20
C HIS A 87 -10.24 26.21 2.95
N LEU A 88 -9.87 26.54 4.21
CA LEU A 88 -9.00 25.70 5.03
C LEU A 88 -9.57 24.29 5.25
N LYS A 89 -10.89 24.17 5.45
CA LYS A 89 -11.53 22.85 5.58
C LYS A 89 -11.39 22.03 4.30
N ARG A 90 -11.51 22.65 3.13
CA ARG A 90 -11.28 21.96 1.85
C ARG A 90 -9.81 21.64 1.60
N LEU A 91 -8.89 22.57 1.88
CA LEU A 91 -7.45 22.36 1.72
C LEU A 91 -6.89 21.25 2.63
N LEU A 92 -7.51 21.04 3.80
CA LEU A 92 -7.24 19.88 4.66
C LEU A 92 -7.74 18.58 4.02
N GLN A 93 -8.94 18.58 3.44
CA GLN A 93 -9.50 17.39 2.78
C GLN A 93 -8.72 16.98 1.52
N THR A 94 -8.13 17.94 0.81
CA THR A 94 -7.31 17.65 -0.39
C THR A 94 -5.87 17.26 -0.07
N GLY A 95 -5.47 17.32 1.20
CA GLY A 95 -4.12 17.01 1.64
C GLY A 95 -3.07 18.05 1.23
N ILE A 96 -3.47 19.27 0.86
CA ILE A 96 -2.51 20.39 0.70
C ILE A 96 -2.02 20.84 2.08
N ILE A 97 -2.94 20.89 3.04
CA ILE A 97 -2.64 21.08 4.46
C ILE A 97 -2.69 19.71 5.12
N THR A 98 -1.60 19.31 5.76
CA THR A 98 -1.50 17.99 6.41
C THR A 98 -2.19 17.98 7.76
N LYS A 99 -2.02 19.05 8.54
CA LYS A 99 -2.53 19.15 9.91
C LYS A 99 -2.90 20.59 10.25
N LYS A 100 -3.90 20.75 11.10
CA LYS A 100 -4.29 22.01 11.73
C LYS A 100 -4.59 21.77 13.21
N ILE A 101 -3.96 22.53 14.10
CA ILE A 101 -4.23 22.50 15.55
C ILE A 101 -4.73 23.86 16.01
N ASN A 102 -5.90 23.90 16.65
CA ASN A 102 -6.45 25.13 17.21
C ASN A 102 -6.01 25.29 18.67
N HIS A 103 -5.68 26.53 19.07
CA HIS A 103 -5.31 26.87 20.45
C HIS A 103 -6.39 27.70 21.16
N GLY A 104 -7.65 27.61 20.71
CA GLY A 104 -8.78 28.39 21.22
C GLY A 104 -9.24 29.48 20.24
N SER A 105 -10.21 30.30 20.68
CA SER A 105 -10.86 31.31 19.84
C SER A 105 -10.03 32.58 19.64
N LYS A 106 -9.20 32.94 20.62
CA LYS A 106 -8.37 34.17 20.62
C LYS A 106 -6.93 33.94 20.15
N PHE A 107 -6.48 32.68 20.06
CA PHE A 107 -5.10 32.35 19.71
C PHE A 107 -4.97 31.92 18.24
N PRO A 108 -3.82 32.21 17.59
CA PRO A 108 -3.54 31.69 16.26
C PRO A 108 -3.49 30.16 16.30
N TYR A 109 -3.88 29.53 15.21
CA TYR A 109 -3.79 28.08 15.04
C TYR A 109 -2.48 27.71 14.35
N GLU A 110 -2.04 26.48 14.54
CA GLU A 110 -0.88 25.93 13.86
C GLU A 110 -1.30 25.17 12.60
N LEU A 111 -0.54 25.36 11.51
CA LEU A 111 -0.71 24.74 10.21
C LEU A 111 0.57 24.03 9.75
N TRP A 112 0.38 22.87 9.13
CA TRP A 112 1.41 22.13 8.42
C TRP A 112 1.04 22.00 6.95
N ILE A 113 2.00 22.24 6.07
CA ILE A 113 1.84 22.08 4.62
C ILE A 113 2.54 20.80 4.20
N THR A 114 1.94 20.11 3.23
CA THR A 114 2.50 18.87 2.70
C THR A 114 3.88 19.11 2.07
N PRO A 115 4.94 18.39 2.50
CA PRO A 115 6.31 18.59 2.03
C PRO A 115 6.45 18.43 0.51
N LYS A 116 5.69 17.50 -0.08
CA LYS A 116 5.70 17.19 -1.53
C LYS A 116 5.40 18.39 -2.44
N ILE A 117 4.72 19.41 -1.90
CA ILE A 117 4.36 20.63 -2.63
C ILE A 117 5.52 21.65 -2.58
N LEU A 118 6.35 21.59 -1.54
CA LEU A 118 7.36 22.60 -1.21
C LEU A 118 8.71 22.26 -1.83
N TRP A 119 9.28 23.20 -2.60
CA TRP A 119 10.65 23.08 -3.10
C TRP A 119 11.63 23.85 -2.22
N ILE A 120 12.20 23.17 -1.22
CA ILE A 120 13.13 23.75 -0.24
C ILE A 120 14.56 23.37 -0.60
N LYS A 121 15.43 24.37 -0.78
CA LYS A 121 16.85 24.17 -1.08
C LYS A 121 17.57 23.59 0.15
N GLY A 122 18.34 22.52 -0.04
CA GLY A 122 19.17 21.92 1.02
C GLY A 122 18.49 20.85 1.88
N LEU A 123 17.26 20.44 1.55
CA LEU A 123 16.69 19.21 2.11
C LEU A 123 17.50 18.01 1.60
N THR A 124 18.14 17.31 2.54
CA THR A 124 18.66 15.97 2.28
C THR A 124 17.44 15.07 2.29
N THR A 125 17.01 14.61 1.11
CA THR A 125 16.03 13.54 1.04
C THR A 125 16.59 12.35 1.84
N PRO A 126 15.86 11.77 2.80
CA PRO A 126 16.24 10.46 3.27
C PRO A 126 16.31 9.58 2.02
N LYS A 127 17.47 8.98 1.74
CA LYS A 127 17.61 8.01 0.66
C LYS A 127 16.44 7.05 0.81
N LYS A 128 15.55 6.99 -0.19
CA LYS A 128 14.43 6.05 -0.18
C LYS A 128 15.02 4.71 0.26
N SER A 129 14.41 4.13 1.30
CA SER A 129 14.79 2.78 1.68
C SER A 129 14.71 1.91 0.42
N ILE A 130 15.66 1.01 0.21
CA ILE A 130 15.61 0.04 -0.89
C ILE A 130 14.25 -0.68 -0.87
N MET A 131 13.64 -0.83 0.32
CA MET A 131 12.28 -1.34 0.47
C MET A 131 11.23 -0.48 -0.23
N ASP A 132 11.31 0.86 -0.14
CA ASP A 132 10.36 1.80 -0.74
C ASP A 132 10.48 1.82 -2.27
N GLU A 133 11.71 1.85 -2.81
CA GLU A 133 11.97 1.73 -4.26
C GLU A 133 11.59 0.36 -4.82
N MET A 134 11.74 -0.71 -4.03
CA MET A 134 11.32 -2.04 -4.45
C MET A 134 9.79 -2.18 -4.42
N THR A 135 9.10 -1.65 -3.40
CA THR A 135 7.64 -1.62 -3.40
C THR A 135 7.06 -0.81 -4.56
N SER A 136 7.68 0.31 -4.96
CA SER A 136 7.20 1.07 -6.14
C SER A 136 7.37 0.26 -7.43
N LYS A 137 8.47 -0.46 -7.61
CA LYS A 137 8.69 -1.36 -8.77
C LYS A 137 7.64 -2.47 -8.89
N PHE A 138 7.08 -2.96 -7.77
CA PHE A 138 5.99 -3.94 -7.79
C PHE A 138 4.62 -3.30 -8.07
N GLN A 139 4.40 -2.05 -7.64
CA GLN A 139 3.16 -1.31 -7.89
C GLN A 139 3.02 -0.93 -9.38
N ASP A 140 4.12 -0.55 -10.04
CA ASP A 140 4.14 -0.16 -11.46
C ASP A 140 3.85 -1.31 -12.44
N ALA A 141 4.00 -2.56 -11.99
CA ALA A 141 3.72 -3.75 -12.80
C ALA A 141 2.22 -4.09 -12.83
N GLU A 142 1.45 -3.69 -11.81
CA GLU A 142 0.06 -4.10 -11.70
C GLU A 142 -0.97 -3.10 -12.23
N LYS A 143 -0.68 -1.78 -12.36
CA LYS A 143 -1.64 -0.70 -12.78
C LYS A 143 -3.11 -1.17 -12.96
N GLN A 144 -3.73 -1.57 -11.85
CA GLN A 144 -5.10 -2.11 -11.77
C GLN A 144 -6.00 -0.98 -11.29
N GLU A 145 -6.11 0.08 -12.06
CA GLU A 145 -7.16 1.07 -11.83
C GLU A 145 -8.34 0.67 -12.70
N ILE A 146 -9.19 -0.19 -12.15
CA ILE A 146 -10.48 -0.49 -12.76
C ILE A 146 -11.39 0.69 -12.38
N THR A 147 -11.73 1.51 -13.36
CA THR A 147 -12.66 2.61 -13.18
C THR A 147 -14.00 2.05 -12.70
N ASN A 148 -14.52 2.60 -11.60
CA ASN A 148 -15.82 2.21 -11.10
C ASN A 148 -16.89 2.78 -12.05
N ASP A 149 -17.28 2.01 -13.06
CA ASP A 149 -18.48 2.35 -13.81
C ASP A 149 -19.69 2.23 -12.87
N THR A 150 -20.49 3.30 -12.85
CA THR A 150 -21.67 3.49 -12.00
C THR A 150 -22.73 2.44 -12.34
N ALA A 151 -22.65 1.28 -11.68
CA ALA A 151 -23.66 0.25 -11.81
C ALA A 151 -24.92 0.63 -11.03
N THR A 152 -26.09 0.45 -11.64
CA THR A 152 -27.39 0.56 -11.00
C THR A 152 -27.47 -0.41 -9.82
N LYS A 153 -27.95 0.07 -8.66
CA LYS A 153 -28.14 -0.72 -7.43
C LYS A 153 -29.33 -1.68 -7.58
N CYS A 154 -29.21 -2.67 -8.46
CA CYS A 154 -30.16 -3.77 -8.53
C CYS A 154 -29.57 -4.95 -7.76
N PRO A 155 -30.20 -5.43 -6.68
CA PRO A 155 -29.74 -6.63 -5.99
C PRO A 155 -29.80 -7.83 -6.94
N HIS A 156 -28.69 -8.57 -7.07
CA HIS A 156 -28.60 -9.78 -7.88
C HIS A 156 -29.62 -10.82 -7.37
N ARG A 157 -30.32 -11.51 -8.28
CA ARG A 157 -31.39 -12.49 -7.94
C ARG A 157 -30.91 -13.62 -7.00
N ASP A 158 -29.61 -13.91 -7.05
CA ASP A 158 -28.94 -14.96 -6.27
C ASP A 158 -28.40 -14.50 -4.89
N ALA A 159 -28.60 -13.24 -4.50
CA ALA A 159 -28.02 -12.68 -3.28
C ALA A 159 -28.76 -13.05 -1.97
N ARG A 160 -29.92 -13.73 -2.05
CA ARG A 160 -30.83 -13.87 -0.89
C ARG A 160 -30.33 -14.75 0.26
N ASN A 161 -29.31 -15.61 0.08
CA ASN A 161 -28.93 -16.59 1.11
C ASN A 161 -27.52 -16.51 1.72
N TYR A 162 -26.68 -15.53 1.35
CA TYR A 162 -25.29 -15.47 1.87
C TYR A 162 -25.03 -14.44 2.98
N GLN A 163 -26.06 -13.76 3.47
CA GLN A 163 -25.93 -12.74 4.52
C GLN A 163 -25.69 -13.33 5.93
N LYS A 164 -25.88 -14.64 6.14
CA LYS A 164 -25.83 -15.25 7.48
C LYS A 164 -24.44 -15.54 8.04
N ASN A 165 -23.35 -15.53 7.26
CA ASN A 165 -21.98 -15.75 7.77
C ASN A 165 -20.99 -14.70 7.23
N SER A 166 -21.02 -13.49 7.80
CA SER A 166 -20.06 -12.41 7.56
C SER A 166 -18.70 -12.62 8.25
N THR A 167 -18.59 -13.67 9.08
CA THR A 167 -17.40 -13.96 9.91
C THR A 167 -16.39 -14.90 9.25
N ASN A 168 -16.77 -15.62 8.17
CA ASN A 168 -15.92 -16.64 7.51
C ASN A 168 -15.83 -16.51 5.98
N LYS A 169 -16.33 -15.42 5.39
CA LYS A 169 -15.86 -15.00 4.06
C LYS A 169 -14.37 -14.63 4.19
N LEU A 170 -13.66 -14.29 3.12
CA LEU A 170 -12.30 -13.72 3.15
C LEU A 170 -12.24 -12.35 3.87
N ILE A 171 -12.82 -12.26 5.07
CA ILE A 171 -12.90 -11.20 6.05
C ILE A 171 -12.05 -11.73 7.20
N GLY A 172 -10.76 -11.52 7.10
CA GLY A 172 -9.81 -12.08 8.05
C GLY A 172 -8.47 -11.39 8.07
N VAL A 173 -8.44 -10.07 7.89
CA VAL A 173 -7.22 -9.27 8.13
C VAL A 173 -7.49 -7.94 8.84
N ASP A 174 -8.68 -7.65 9.35
CA ASP A 174 -8.83 -6.56 10.34
C ASP A 174 -8.73 -7.10 11.78
N ASN A 175 -8.94 -8.40 11.99
CA ASN A 175 -8.83 -9.06 13.29
C ASN A 175 -7.65 -10.04 13.39
N PHE A 176 -6.67 -9.95 12.49
CA PHE A 176 -5.36 -10.58 12.74
C PHE A 176 -4.64 -9.76 13.82
N LYS A 177 -5.19 -9.74 15.05
CA LYS A 177 -4.38 -9.55 16.25
C LYS A 177 -3.20 -10.50 16.09
N ASN A 178 -1.99 -10.00 16.35
CA ASN A 178 -0.63 -10.57 16.37
C ASN A 178 -0.43 -12.03 16.85
N THR A 179 -1.43 -12.90 16.81
CA THR A 179 -1.49 -14.24 17.41
C THR A 179 -0.91 -15.31 16.49
N GLY A 180 -0.96 -15.13 15.16
CA GLY A 180 -0.31 -16.05 14.22
C GLY A 180 1.22 -15.95 14.14
N ILE A 181 1.83 -14.93 14.77
CA ILE A 181 3.28 -14.83 14.93
C ILE A 181 3.73 -15.49 16.26
N LEU A 182 2.82 -15.65 17.23
CA LEU A 182 3.11 -16.29 18.52
C LEU A 182 2.77 -17.79 18.57
N ALA A 183 1.82 -18.27 17.76
CA ALA A 183 1.45 -19.70 17.77
C ALA A 183 2.50 -20.64 17.13
N LEU A 184 3.43 -20.12 16.32
CA LEU A 184 4.60 -20.88 15.84
C LEU A 184 5.87 -20.64 16.69
N ALA A 185 5.80 -19.73 17.67
CA ALA A 185 6.85 -19.54 18.67
C ALA A 185 6.64 -20.45 19.90
N ASN A 186 5.40 -20.89 20.16
CA ASN A 186 5.06 -21.71 21.34
C ASN A 186 5.13 -23.23 21.13
N VAL A 187 5.61 -23.73 19.98
CA VAL A 187 5.86 -25.17 19.79
C VAL A 187 7.21 -25.61 20.37
N LEU A 188 7.94 -24.72 21.06
CA LEU A 188 9.25 -25.03 21.66
C LEU A 188 9.33 -24.98 23.18
N THR A 189 8.23 -24.84 23.92
CA THR A 189 8.27 -24.92 25.39
C THR A 189 7.05 -25.63 25.96
N THR A 190 7.20 -26.92 26.22
CA THR A 190 6.88 -27.62 27.49
C THR A 190 6.79 -29.12 27.19
N HIS A 191 7.66 -29.90 27.83
CA HIS A 191 7.57 -31.35 27.88
C HIS A 191 6.49 -31.78 28.89
N THR A 192 5.63 -32.71 28.52
CA THR A 192 5.37 -33.92 29.32
C THR A 192 4.77 -35.03 28.45
N ASP A 193 5.57 -36.10 28.29
CA ASP A 193 5.28 -37.51 28.00
C ASP A 193 4.17 -37.93 27.02
N GLN A 194 4.54 -38.54 25.88
CA GLN A 194 4.67 -40.00 25.73
C GLN A 194 5.35 -40.38 24.39
N ARG A 195 6.06 -41.52 24.41
CA ARG A 195 7.05 -42.02 23.44
C ARG A 195 6.50 -42.34 22.03
N SER A 196 7.32 -42.09 20.99
CA SER A 196 7.87 -43.16 20.12
C SER A 196 8.91 -42.62 19.11
N SER A 197 10.13 -43.15 19.30
CA SER A 197 11.28 -43.39 18.42
C SER A 197 11.37 -42.74 17.03
N LEU A 198 12.34 -41.84 16.85
CA LEU A 198 13.47 -41.89 15.88
C LEU A 198 14.45 -40.69 16.14
N PRO A 199 15.75 -40.81 15.84
CA PRO A 199 16.82 -40.11 16.57
C PRO A 199 17.00 -38.63 16.22
N ARG A 200 17.23 -37.86 17.28
CA ARG A 200 17.39 -36.40 17.33
C ARG A 200 18.90 -36.09 17.44
N THR A 201 19.49 -35.47 16.43
CA THR A 201 20.78 -34.79 16.60
C THR A 201 20.52 -33.31 16.89
N THR A 202 20.94 -32.92 18.09
CA THR A 202 20.73 -31.68 18.82
C THR A 202 21.26 -30.42 18.13
N PHE A 203 20.44 -29.37 18.03
CA PHE A 203 20.90 -27.98 17.85
C PHE A 203 19.89 -27.01 18.47
N SER A 204 19.93 -26.88 19.80
CA SER A 204 19.29 -25.76 20.50
C SER A 204 20.02 -25.49 21.79
N ASP A 205 21.07 -24.69 21.71
CA ASP A 205 21.50 -23.77 22.76
C ASP A 205 22.20 -22.60 22.07
N PHE A 206 21.43 -21.55 21.80
CA PHE A 206 22.03 -20.26 21.46
C PHE A 206 21.17 -19.14 22.05
N ALA A 207 21.78 -18.43 22.98
CA ALA A 207 21.18 -17.48 23.90
C ALA A 207 20.67 -16.19 23.24
N GLY A 208 19.55 -15.70 23.77
CA GLY A 208 19.29 -14.29 24.10
C GLY A 208 19.55 -13.19 23.06
N TYR A 209 18.63 -13.00 22.10
CA TYR A 209 18.46 -11.70 21.44
C TYR A 209 17.00 -11.23 21.53
N PRO A 210 16.71 -9.98 21.94
CA PRO A 210 15.35 -9.46 21.97
C PRO A 210 14.82 -9.22 20.55
N GLN A 211 13.66 -9.80 20.26
CA GLN A 211 12.90 -9.53 19.04
C GLN A 211 12.34 -8.09 19.08
N LEU A 212 12.47 -7.37 17.96
CA LEU A 212 11.93 -6.02 17.77
C LEU A 212 10.41 -6.00 17.98
N LYS A 213 9.94 -5.31 19.03
CA LYS A 213 8.54 -4.93 19.24
C LYS A 213 8.15 -3.81 18.26
N ALA A 214 6.96 -3.92 17.66
CA ALA A 214 6.35 -2.86 16.87
C ALA A 214 5.83 -1.72 17.78
N PRO A 215 5.80 -0.45 17.32
CA PRO A 215 5.26 0.66 18.10
C PRO A 215 3.74 0.51 18.31
N GLN A 216 3.28 0.80 19.52
CA GLN A 216 1.86 0.81 19.92
C GLN A 216 1.17 2.08 19.39
N ILE A 217 -0.07 1.93 18.90
CA ILE A 217 -0.99 3.02 18.57
C ILE A 217 -2.21 2.84 19.47
N ASP A 218 -2.48 3.83 20.32
CA ASP A 218 -3.67 3.87 21.18
C ASP A 218 -4.94 4.15 20.36
N PRO A 219 -6.03 3.40 20.61
CA PRO A 219 -7.34 3.63 20.01
C PRO A 219 -8.28 4.38 20.99
N GLN A 220 -8.58 5.65 20.70
CA GLN A 220 -9.78 6.31 21.22
C GLN A 220 -10.43 7.12 20.10
N LEU A 221 -11.53 6.58 19.56
CA LEU A 221 -12.84 7.23 19.49
C LEU A 221 -13.79 6.33 18.68
N LYS A 222 -14.73 5.67 19.37
CA LYS A 222 -15.99 5.18 18.81
C LYS A 222 -17.13 5.95 19.47
N ALA A 223 -18.24 6.03 18.72
CA ALA A 223 -19.60 6.44 19.08
C ALA A 223 -19.96 7.92 18.84
N ALA A 224 -20.78 8.12 17.79
CA ALA A 224 -22.08 8.79 17.90
C ALA A 224 -22.91 8.43 16.65
N GLY A 225 -24.02 7.73 16.86
CA GLY A 225 -25.05 7.48 15.87
C GLY A 225 -26.20 8.51 15.95
N GLY A 226 -27.16 8.35 15.04
CA GLY A 226 -28.40 9.14 14.97
C GLY A 226 -28.28 10.34 14.02
N MET A 227 -29.24 10.71 13.18
CA MET A 227 -30.62 10.28 12.96
C MET A 227 -31.05 10.74 11.55
N MET A 228 -32.17 10.20 11.09
CA MET A 228 -32.87 10.56 9.86
C MET A 228 -33.20 12.05 9.75
N ALA A 229 -33.24 12.57 8.52
CA ALA A 229 -34.18 13.62 8.13
C ALA A 229 -34.48 13.53 6.63
N THR A 230 -35.76 13.36 6.36
CA THR A 230 -36.46 13.40 5.07
C THR A 230 -36.62 14.84 4.56
N ALA A 231 -36.27 15.07 3.31
CA ALA A 231 -36.78 16.12 2.41
C ALA A 231 -36.20 15.76 1.02
N GLY A 232 -36.91 15.72 -0.10
CA GLY A 232 -38.13 16.40 -0.47
C GLY A 232 -37.86 17.11 -1.79
N TRP A 233 -38.51 16.63 -2.85
CA TRP A 233 -38.94 17.38 -4.03
C TRP A 233 -37.92 17.80 -5.11
N GLN A 234 -38.19 17.23 -6.30
CA GLN A 234 -38.38 17.90 -7.60
C GLN A 234 -37.21 18.57 -8.34
N GLY A 235 -37.19 18.31 -9.66
CA GLY A 235 -36.55 19.18 -10.66
C GLY A 235 -35.81 18.43 -11.76
N LEU A 236 -36.56 17.87 -12.73
CA LEU A 236 -36.01 17.62 -14.07
C LEU A 236 -35.55 18.95 -14.67
N ALA A 237 -34.31 19.02 -15.15
CA ALA A 237 -33.88 20.05 -16.08
C ALA A 237 -33.04 19.40 -17.20
N LEU A 238 -33.60 19.45 -18.40
CA LEU A 238 -33.01 19.01 -19.66
C LEU A 238 -31.70 19.76 -19.95
N CYS A 239 -30.62 19.02 -20.22
CA CYS A 239 -29.41 19.59 -20.84
C CYS A 239 -29.43 19.32 -22.35
N LYS A 240 -29.37 20.40 -23.14
CA LYS A 240 -29.22 20.42 -24.60
C LYS A 240 -27.84 19.88 -25.02
N PRO A 241 -27.69 19.20 -26.17
CA PRO A 241 -26.41 18.66 -26.63
C PRO A 241 -25.56 19.76 -27.31
N GLY A 242 -24.36 19.99 -26.78
CA GLY A 242 -23.32 20.79 -27.42
C GLY A 242 -22.43 19.91 -28.31
N GLY A 243 -22.10 20.41 -29.51
CA GLY A 243 -21.45 19.74 -30.63
C GLY A 243 -20.37 18.70 -30.30
N ALA A 244 -20.67 17.43 -30.58
CA ALA A 244 -19.70 16.37 -30.64
C ALA A 244 -18.91 16.46 -31.96
N LYS A 245 -17.58 16.48 -31.87
CA LYS A 245 -16.69 16.27 -33.02
C LYS A 245 -16.94 14.85 -33.55
N ILE A 246 -17.21 14.73 -34.85
CA ILE A 246 -17.45 13.45 -35.54
C ILE A 246 -16.23 12.53 -35.33
N PRO A 247 -16.39 11.29 -34.82
CA PRO A 247 -15.30 10.34 -34.68
C PRO A 247 -14.73 9.94 -36.05
N ARG A 248 -13.40 9.85 -36.16
CA ARG A 248 -12.71 9.29 -37.33
C ARG A 248 -13.23 7.87 -37.63
N PRO A 249 -13.46 7.48 -38.90
CA PRO A 249 -13.78 6.11 -39.25
C PRO A 249 -12.64 5.18 -38.81
N ILE A 250 -13.00 4.13 -38.07
CA ILE A 250 -12.08 3.12 -37.53
C ILE A 250 -11.45 2.39 -38.73
N SER A 251 -10.13 2.38 -38.83
CA SER A 251 -9.46 1.67 -39.93
C SER A 251 -9.55 0.15 -39.73
N GLN A 252 -9.57 -0.63 -40.81
CA GLN A 252 -9.60 -2.10 -40.75
C GLN A 252 -8.40 -2.67 -39.95
N ALA A 253 -7.27 -1.96 -39.95
CA ALA A 253 -6.10 -2.29 -39.15
C ALA A 253 -6.35 -2.15 -37.63
N ASP A 254 -7.08 -1.10 -37.21
CA ASP A 254 -7.47 -0.89 -35.80
C ASP A 254 -8.43 -1.98 -35.31
N VAL A 255 -9.36 -2.41 -36.17
CA VAL A 255 -10.31 -3.51 -35.87
C VAL A 255 -9.56 -4.85 -35.70
N ASN A 256 -8.62 -5.15 -36.58
CA ASN A 256 -7.81 -6.37 -36.52
C ASN A 256 -6.92 -6.40 -35.28
N GLN A 257 -6.31 -5.27 -34.92
CA GLN A 257 -5.47 -5.16 -33.72
C GLN A 257 -6.29 -5.30 -32.42
N ALA A 258 -7.48 -4.71 -32.37
CA ALA A 258 -8.39 -4.85 -31.23
C ALA A 258 -8.88 -6.31 -31.05
N THR A 259 -9.21 -6.99 -32.15
CA THR A 259 -9.64 -8.40 -32.16
C THR A 259 -8.51 -9.34 -31.71
N THR A 260 -7.30 -9.06 -32.17
CA THR A 260 -6.09 -9.79 -31.77
C THR A 260 -5.83 -9.64 -30.28
N ARG A 261 -5.83 -8.40 -29.75
CA ARG A 261 -5.67 -8.15 -28.31
C ARG A 261 -6.77 -8.82 -27.49
N HIS A 262 -8.03 -8.74 -27.91
CA HIS A 262 -9.14 -9.39 -27.22
C HIS A 262 -8.91 -10.90 -27.06
N THR A 263 -8.51 -11.57 -28.14
CA THR A 263 -8.21 -13.01 -28.14
C THR A 263 -7.07 -13.35 -27.18
N PHE A 264 -5.99 -12.55 -27.18
CA PHE A 264 -4.88 -12.72 -26.24
C PHE A 264 -5.31 -12.57 -24.78
N LEU A 265 -6.03 -11.51 -24.43
CA LEU A 265 -6.51 -11.28 -23.06
C LEU A 265 -7.46 -12.40 -22.60
N LEU A 266 -8.35 -12.85 -23.48
CA LEU A 266 -9.26 -13.96 -23.21
C LEU A 266 -8.50 -15.26 -22.96
N SER A 267 -7.42 -15.52 -23.70
CA SER A 267 -6.57 -16.70 -23.49
C SER A 267 -5.94 -16.71 -22.08
N TYR A 268 -5.46 -15.56 -21.60
CA TYR A 268 -4.90 -15.42 -20.25
C TYR A 268 -5.98 -15.59 -19.16
N ALA A 269 -7.16 -15.00 -19.37
CA ALA A 269 -8.29 -15.17 -18.46
C ALA A 269 -8.72 -16.65 -18.36
N LYS A 270 -8.81 -17.36 -19.48
CA LYS A 270 -9.12 -18.80 -19.51
C LYS A 270 -8.04 -19.65 -18.81
N LYS A 271 -6.76 -19.39 -19.06
CA LYS A 271 -5.64 -20.07 -18.39
C LYS A 271 -5.70 -19.89 -16.88
N LEU A 272 -5.88 -18.65 -16.43
CA LEU A 272 -5.97 -18.33 -15.01
C LEU A 272 -7.20 -18.97 -14.36
N TYR A 273 -8.34 -18.97 -15.07
CA TYR A 273 -9.55 -19.64 -14.60
C TYR A 273 -9.37 -21.16 -14.48
N GLY A 274 -8.66 -21.79 -15.42
CA GLY A 274 -8.31 -23.21 -15.36
C GLY A 274 -7.52 -23.55 -14.08
N LEU A 275 -6.53 -22.72 -13.74
CA LEU A 275 -5.79 -22.85 -12.48
C LEU A 275 -6.70 -22.67 -11.27
N ALA A 276 -7.54 -21.63 -11.25
CA ALA A 276 -8.47 -21.38 -10.16
C ALA A 276 -9.45 -22.54 -9.97
N ARG A 277 -9.96 -23.11 -11.07
CA ARG A 277 -10.88 -24.26 -11.05
C ARG A 277 -10.22 -25.45 -10.38
N GLN A 278 -8.98 -25.77 -10.80
CA GLN A 278 -8.23 -26.89 -10.25
C GLN A 278 -7.84 -26.68 -8.78
N LYS A 279 -7.51 -25.44 -8.37
CA LYS A 279 -6.92 -25.17 -7.06
C LYS A 279 -7.90 -24.70 -5.98
N LEU A 280 -8.97 -24.00 -6.36
CA LEU A 280 -9.93 -23.39 -5.42
C LEU A 280 -11.32 -24.03 -5.50
N TYR A 281 -11.68 -24.63 -6.64
CA TYR A 281 -13.04 -25.07 -6.95
C TYR A 281 -13.10 -26.55 -7.38
N ALA A 282 -12.10 -27.36 -7.00
CA ALA A 282 -12.01 -28.76 -7.39
C ALA A 282 -13.25 -29.55 -6.96
N ASP A 283 -13.72 -29.29 -5.73
CA ASP A 283 -14.83 -30.03 -5.10
C ASP A 283 -16.17 -29.27 -5.20
N THR A 284 -16.24 -28.19 -5.97
CA THR A 284 -17.45 -27.37 -6.11
C THR A 284 -18.14 -27.63 -7.44
N LEU A 285 -19.42 -27.98 -7.39
CA LEU A 285 -20.25 -28.08 -8.59
C LEU A 285 -20.57 -26.67 -9.11
N LEU A 286 -20.07 -26.36 -10.30
CA LEU A 286 -20.24 -25.07 -10.96
C LEU A 286 -21.01 -25.25 -12.26
N THR A 287 -21.92 -24.33 -12.54
CA THR A 287 -22.70 -24.33 -13.79
C THR A 287 -21.88 -23.74 -14.95
N PRO A 288 -22.21 -24.10 -16.21
CA PRO A 288 -21.61 -23.49 -17.40
C PRO A 288 -21.70 -21.95 -17.39
N TYR A 289 -22.81 -21.41 -16.89
CA TYR A 289 -23.02 -19.98 -16.75
C TYR A 289 -21.97 -19.36 -15.80
N GLN A 290 -21.78 -19.93 -14.61
CA GLN A 290 -20.78 -19.46 -13.64
C GLN A 290 -19.35 -19.52 -14.19
N HIS A 291 -19.03 -20.54 -15.00
CA HIS A 291 -17.74 -20.63 -15.69
C HIS A 291 -17.52 -19.44 -16.65
N GLN A 292 -18.53 -19.12 -17.47
CA GLN A 292 -18.47 -18.01 -18.41
C GLN A 292 -18.40 -16.65 -17.69
N THR A 293 -19.21 -16.45 -16.65
CA THR A 293 -19.19 -15.24 -15.83
C THR A 293 -17.82 -15.02 -15.20
N ALA A 294 -17.20 -16.06 -14.65
CA ALA A 294 -15.87 -15.96 -14.05
C ALA A 294 -14.79 -15.55 -15.06
N ILE A 295 -14.81 -16.13 -16.27
CA ILE A 295 -13.88 -15.78 -17.34
C ILE A 295 -14.10 -14.33 -17.78
N ALA A 296 -15.35 -13.88 -17.89
CA ALA A 296 -15.69 -12.50 -18.24
C ALA A 296 -15.20 -11.50 -17.18
N LEU A 297 -15.33 -11.84 -15.89
CA LEU A 297 -14.78 -11.02 -14.80
C LEU A 297 -13.24 -11.00 -14.83
N LEU A 298 -12.60 -12.16 -15.01
CA LEU A 298 -11.14 -12.25 -15.16
C LEU A 298 -10.61 -11.48 -16.36
N TYR A 299 -11.35 -11.45 -17.47
CA TYR A 299 -11.00 -10.62 -18.62
C TYR A 299 -10.90 -9.12 -18.24
N GLN A 300 -11.77 -8.62 -17.36
CA GLN A 300 -11.70 -7.24 -16.87
C GLN A 300 -10.39 -6.95 -16.10
N TRP A 301 -9.83 -7.93 -15.40
CA TRP A 301 -8.55 -7.80 -14.69
C TRP A 301 -7.34 -7.66 -15.62
N TYR A 302 -7.44 -8.16 -16.85
CA TYR A 302 -6.39 -8.08 -17.86
C TYR A 302 -6.54 -6.87 -18.78
N ARG A 303 -7.75 -6.32 -18.93
CA ARG A 303 -8.05 -5.14 -19.77
C ARG A 303 -7.13 -3.92 -19.53
N PRO A 304 -6.84 -3.50 -18.28
CA PRO A 304 -5.99 -2.32 -18.03
C PRO A 304 -4.49 -2.61 -18.17
N VAL A 305 -4.08 -3.88 -18.33
CA VAL A 305 -2.67 -4.26 -18.38
C VAL A 305 -2.10 -4.06 -19.79
N PRO A 306 -0.96 -3.35 -19.94
CA PRO A 306 -0.31 -3.20 -21.24
C PRO A 306 0.29 -4.53 -21.71
N ASN A 307 0.34 -4.76 -23.03
CA ASN A 307 0.75 -6.04 -23.62
C ASN A 307 2.09 -6.56 -23.09
N GLU A 308 3.09 -5.67 -22.98
CA GLU A 308 4.45 -5.97 -22.50
C GLU A 308 4.48 -6.56 -21.08
N LYS A 309 3.49 -6.22 -20.24
CA LYS A 309 3.43 -6.64 -18.84
C LYS A 309 2.45 -7.79 -18.60
N LEU A 310 1.76 -8.29 -19.63
CA LEU A 310 0.71 -9.31 -19.47
C LEU A 310 1.23 -10.62 -18.86
N ALA A 311 2.38 -11.12 -19.33
CA ALA A 311 2.97 -12.35 -18.81
C ALA A 311 3.27 -12.23 -17.31
N ARG A 312 3.97 -11.15 -16.92
CA ARG A 312 4.27 -10.85 -15.52
C ARG A 312 3.00 -10.65 -14.67
N ALA A 313 1.98 -9.98 -15.20
CA ALA A 313 0.71 -9.83 -14.49
C ALA A 313 0.01 -11.18 -14.30
N HIS A 314 0.06 -12.07 -15.30
CA HIS A 314 -0.48 -13.42 -15.19
C HIS A 314 0.23 -14.24 -14.11
N GLU A 315 1.56 -14.21 -14.05
CA GLU A 315 2.33 -14.86 -12.96
C GLU A 315 1.91 -14.36 -11.58
N ILE A 316 1.74 -13.04 -11.42
CA ILE A 316 1.27 -12.44 -10.17
C ILE A 316 -0.14 -12.97 -9.81
N TYR A 317 -1.01 -13.12 -10.81
CA TYR A 317 -2.38 -13.60 -10.58
C TYR A 317 -2.39 -15.09 -10.19
N CYS A 318 -1.53 -15.90 -10.80
CA CYS A 318 -1.31 -17.30 -10.41
C CYS A 318 -0.79 -17.40 -8.97
N ASP A 319 0.22 -16.61 -8.59
CA ASP A 319 0.74 -16.53 -7.22
C ASP A 319 -0.36 -16.17 -6.21
N ARG A 320 -1.26 -15.25 -6.57
CA ARG A 320 -2.40 -14.83 -5.74
C ARG A 320 -3.42 -15.95 -5.52
N ILE A 321 -3.73 -16.73 -6.56
CA ILE A 321 -4.59 -17.93 -6.42
C ILE A 321 -3.94 -18.95 -5.50
N GLU A 322 -2.63 -19.17 -5.64
CA GLU A 322 -1.90 -20.13 -4.80
C GLU A 322 -1.84 -19.68 -3.33
N LEU A 323 -1.75 -18.38 -3.07
CA LEU A 323 -1.88 -17.84 -1.71
C LEU A 323 -3.28 -18.07 -1.12
N ALA A 324 -4.34 -17.88 -1.92
CA ALA A 324 -5.71 -18.17 -1.49
C ALA A 324 -5.89 -19.66 -1.17
N ARG A 325 -5.34 -20.56 -2.01
CA ARG A 325 -5.35 -22.00 -1.77
C ARG A 325 -4.65 -22.38 -0.47
N LYS A 326 -3.43 -21.86 -0.23
CA LYS A 326 -2.68 -22.09 1.02
C LYS A 326 -3.45 -21.58 2.24
N TYR A 327 -4.21 -20.49 2.09
CA TYR A 327 -5.04 -19.96 3.18
C TYR A 327 -6.20 -20.89 3.55
N ILE A 328 -6.90 -21.44 2.55
CA ILE A 328 -7.97 -22.44 2.75
C ILE A 328 -7.40 -23.71 3.39
N ALA A 329 -6.30 -24.23 2.84
CA ALA A 329 -5.68 -25.48 3.29
C ALA A 329 -5.27 -25.47 4.78
N ARG A 330 -5.01 -24.30 5.37
CA ARG A 330 -4.71 -24.17 6.82
C ARG A 330 -5.90 -24.50 7.71
N LYS A 331 -7.13 -24.25 7.26
CA LYS A 331 -8.36 -24.56 8.00
C LYS A 331 -9.51 -24.86 7.03
N PRO A 332 -9.56 -26.06 6.44
CA PRO A 332 -10.52 -26.38 5.38
C PRO A 332 -11.99 -26.28 5.79
N GLN A 333 -12.30 -26.56 7.07
CA GLN A 333 -13.68 -26.55 7.59
C GLN A 333 -14.20 -25.14 7.89
N GLU A 334 -13.32 -24.19 8.20
CA GLU A 334 -13.70 -22.81 8.54
C GLU A 334 -13.56 -21.85 7.35
N ARG A 335 -12.69 -22.18 6.40
CA ARG A 335 -12.28 -21.27 5.33
C ARG A 335 -12.72 -21.81 3.99
N PHE A 336 -13.42 -20.98 3.24
CA PHE A 336 -13.83 -21.28 1.88
C PHE A 336 -13.64 -20.05 0.98
N VAL A 337 -13.60 -20.30 -0.32
CA VAL A 337 -13.66 -19.25 -1.33
C VAL A 337 -15.09 -19.16 -1.84
N THR A 338 -15.58 -17.92 -1.99
CA THR A 338 -16.92 -17.67 -2.55
C THR A 338 -17.00 -18.14 -4.00
N LEU A 339 -18.22 -18.28 -4.51
CA LEU A 339 -18.46 -18.65 -5.90
C LEU A 339 -17.67 -17.74 -6.88
N PRO A 340 -17.28 -18.25 -8.06
CA PRO A 340 -16.40 -17.55 -9.00
C PRO A 340 -16.91 -16.16 -9.44
N ASP A 341 -18.22 -15.99 -9.59
CA ASP A 341 -18.91 -14.75 -9.91
C ASP A 341 -18.67 -13.66 -8.85
N GLN A 342 -18.62 -14.04 -7.58
CA GLN A 342 -18.35 -13.12 -6.48
C GLN A 342 -16.85 -12.98 -6.20
N TYR A 343 -16.09 -14.07 -6.33
CA TYR A 343 -14.67 -14.07 -6.02
C TYR A 343 -13.88 -13.22 -7.02
N PHE A 344 -14.14 -13.36 -8.32
CA PHE A 344 -13.40 -12.61 -9.35
C PHE A 344 -13.96 -11.20 -9.62
N ASP A 345 -15.04 -10.79 -8.97
CA ASP A 345 -15.59 -9.44 -9.10
C ASP A 345 -14.54 -8.39 -8.67
N PRO A 346 -14.12 -7.48 -9.57
CA PRO A 346 -13.26 -6.35 -9.24
C PRO A 346 -13.73 -5.49 -8.07
N LYS A 347 -15.05 -5.37 -7.88
CA LYS A 347 -15.66 -4.56 -6.83
C LYS A 347 -15.62 -5.24 -5.47
N ASN A 348 -15.47 -6.57 -5.44
CA ASN A 348 -15.42 -7.33 -4.20
C ASN A 348 -14.04 -7.28 -3.55
N LYS A 349 -13.87 -6.37 -2.57
CA LYS A 349 -12.64 -6.24 -1.77
C LYS A 349 -12.25 -7.51 -1.00
N ASN A 350 -13.22 -8.36 -0.68
CA ASN A 350 -12.99 -9.64 0.00
C ASN A 350 -12.78 -10.78 -1.00
N GLY A 351 -12.86 -10.54 -2.31
CA GLY A 351 -12.61 -11.55 -3.32
C GLY A 351 -11.14 -11.61 -3.73
N PHE A 352 -10.92 -11.92 -4.99
CA PHE A 352 -9.63 -11.91 -5.64
C PHE A 352 -8.93 -10.55 -5.48
N ALA A 353 -9.65 -9.42 -5.48
CA ALA A 353 -9.08 -8.09 -5.27
C ALA A 353 -8.30 -7.97 -3.94
N GLY A 354 -8.80 -8.59 -2.86
CA GLY A 354 -8.17 -8.56 -1.54
C GLY A 354 -6.83 -9.30 -1.49
N THR A 355 -6.63 -10.32 -2.34
CA THR A 355 -5.41 -11.13 -2.38
C THR A 355 -4.16 -10.34 -2.82
N LYS A 356 -4.33 -9.17 -3.45
CA LYS A 356 -3.23 -8.27 -3.81
C LYS A 356 -2.40 -7.86 -2.59
N ARG A 357 -3.07 -7.48 -1.49
CA ARG A 357 -2.39 -7.11 -0.23
C ARG A 357 -1.62 -8.30 0.34
N TRP A 358 -2.15 -9.51 0.18
CA TRP A 358 -1.50 -10.74 0.64
C TRP A 358 -0.23 -11.02 -0.15
N TYR A 359 -0.31 -10.88 -1.48
CA TYR A 359 0.83 -11.04 -2.37
C TYR A 359 1.95 -10.05 -2.05
N GLN A 360 1.63 -8.77 -1.84
CA GLN A 360 2.62 -7.75 -1.44
C GLN A 360 3.30 -8.11 -0.12
N LYS A 361 2.53 -8.48 0.92
CA LYS A 361 3.08 -8.94 2.20
C LYS A 361 3.95 -10.19 2.02
N HIS A 362 3.54 -11.12 1.17
CA HIS A 362 4.28 -12.35 0.91
C HIS A 362 5.62 -12.08 0.22
N LYS A 363 5.68 -11.19 -0.79
CA LYS A 363 6.95 -10.83 -1.43
C LYS A 363 7.90 -10.11 -0.50
N ILE A 364 7.41 -9.17 0.32
CA ILE A 364 8.21 -8.53 1.38
C ILE A 364 8.76 -9.58 2.35
N TYR A 365 7.95 -10.54 2.75
CA TYR A 365 8.37 -11.64 3.62
C TYR A 365 9.46 -12.52 2.98
N LEU A 366 9.29 -12.95 1.72
CA LEU A 366 10.29 -13.76 1.02
C LEU A 366 11.63 -13.03 0.89
N GLN A 367 11.59 -11.74 0.57
CA GLN A 367 12.80 -10.91 0.52
C GLN A 367 13.47 -10.80 1.88
N ARG A 368 12.69 -10.60 2.95
CA ARG A 368 13.23 -10.59 4.31
C ARG A 368 13.89 -11.92 4.67
N LEU A 369 13.28 -13.06 4.30
CA LEU A 369 13.88 -14.38 4.51
C LEU A 369 15.20 -14.53 3.74
N GLN A 370 15.24 -14.08 2.48
CA GLN A 370 16.46 -14.12 1.68
C GLN A 370 17.59 -13.31 2.32
N LEU A 371 17.31 -12.08 2.75
CA LEU A 371 18.28 -11.22 3.45
C LEU A 371 18.78 -11.85 4.75
N GLN A 372 17.87 -12.43 5.53
CA GLN A 372 18.21 -13.15 6.76
C GLN A 372 19.04 -14.41 6.49
N SER A 373 18.75 -15.13 5.40
CA SER A 373 19.54 -16.28 4.97
C SER A 373 20.97 -15.87 4.61
N ILE A 374 21.15 -14.80 3.86
CA ILE A 374 22.48 -14.27 3.50
C ILE A 374 23.25 -13.88 4.78
N LEU A 375 22.61 -13.12 5.67
CA LEU A 375 23.20 -12.72 6.95
C LEU A 375 23.66 -13.95 7.76
N ARG A 376 22.80 -14.96 7.91
CA ARG A 376 23.11 -16.21 8.62
C ARG A 376 24.26 -16.97 7.96
N GLN A 377 24.30 -17.04 6.64
CA GLN A 377 25.38 -17.69 5.90
C GLN A 377 26.73 -17.00 6.18
N GLN A 378 26.77 -15.66 6.19
CA GLN A 378 28.01 -14.92 6.49
C GLN A 378 28.45 -15.09 7.95
N ILE A 379 27.51 -15.03 8.91
CA ILE A 379 27.82 -15.30 10.33
C ILE A 379 28.37 -16.73 10.48
N GLN A 380 27.74 -17.71 9.84
CA GLN A 380 28.18 -19.10 9.92
C GLN A 380 29.54 -19.31 9.22
N LYS A 381 29.81 -18.62 8.11
CA LYS A 381 31.11 -18.63 7.43
C LYS A 381 32.20 -18.13 8.38
N PHE A 382 31.95 -17.01 9.06
CA PHE A 382 32.87 -16.46 10.06
C PHE A 382 33.08 -17.41 11.24
N LYS A 383 31.99 -17.89 11.86
CA LYS A 383 32.03 -18.83 12.99
C LYS A 383 32.78 -20.12 12.67
N ARG A 384 32.56 -20.69 11.47
CA ARG A 384 33.27 -21.90 11.02
C ARG A 384 34.76 -21.67 10.82
N ASN A 385 35.18 -20.44 10.46
CA ASN A 385 36.59 -20.13 10.33
C ASN A 385 37.27 -20.02 11.69
N GLU A 386 36.60 -19.41 12.67
CA GLU A 386 37.11 -19.30 14.05
C GLU A 386 37.19 -20.65 14.76
N ALA A 387 36.32 -21.60 14.41
CA ALA A 387 36.34 -22.95 14.98
C ALA A 387 37.42 -23.87 14.38
N LYS A 388 38.19 -23.42 13.39
CA LYS A 388 39.31 -24.20 12.81
C LYS A 388 40.60 -23.91 13.58
N ASP A 389 41.45 -24.92 13.71
CA ASP A 389 42.78 -24.75 14.28
C ASP A 389 43.59 -23.70 13.52
N THR A 390 44.45 -22.98 14.24
CA THR A 390 45.19 -21.77 13.79
C THR A 390 46.01 -21.98 12.51
N GLY A 391 46.36 -23.23 12.16
CA GLY A 391 47.06 -23.58 10.92
C GLY A 391 46.18 -23.92 9.71
N GLN A 392 44.88 -24.20 9.90
CA GLN A 392 43.94 -24.56 8.82
C GLN A 392 42.87 -23.48 8.56
N GLY A 393 42.75 -22.50 9.46
CA GLY A 393 41.88 -21.34 9.32
C GLY A 393 42.47 -20.27 8.40
N ARG A 394 41.60 -19.57 7.65
CA ARG A 394 42.03 -18.36 6.91
C ARG A 394 42.22 -17.21 7.90
N PRO A 395 43.09 -16.21 7.61
CA PRO A 395 43.31 -15.10 8.52
C PRO A 395 42.02 -14.36 8.87
N ARG A 396 41.73 -14.19 10.16
CA ARG A 396 40.47 -13.61 10.68
C ARG A 396 40.04 -12.32 9.97
N ILE A 397 40.97 -11.38 9.82
CA ILE A 397 40.71 -10.05 9.21
C ILE A 397 40.24 -10.20 7.76
N THR A 398 40.79 -11.16 7.02
CA THR A 398 40.42 -11.40 5.61
C THR A 398 39.00 -11.92 5.50
N VAL A 399 38.62 -12.91 6.33
CA VAL A 399 37.27 -13.49 6.33
C VAL A 399 36.22 -12.47 6.79
N LEU A 400 36.55 -11.66 7.80
CA LEU A 400 35.67 -10.58 8.25
C LEU A 400 35.41 -9.56 7.13
N ARG A 401 36.47 -9.10 6.45
CA ARG A 401 36.37 -8.16 5.34
C ARG A 401 35.51 -8.71 4.20
N GLU A 402 35.71 -9.98 3.81
CA GLU A 402 34.87 -10.63 2.79
C GLU A 402 33.39 -10.66 3.19
N CYS A 403 33.09 -11.09 4.42
CA CYS A 403 31.71 -11.17 4.90
C CYS A 403 31.06 -9.78 4.95
N GLN A 404 31.80 -8.76 5.38
CA GLN A 404 31.32 -7.38 5.45
C GLN A 404 31.08 -6.80 4.05
N GLN A 405 31.98 -7.04 3.09
CA GLN A 405 31.78 -6.65 1.69
C GLN A 405 30.51 -7.26 1.08
N GLU A 406 30.22 -8.54 1.35
CA GLU A 406 28.99 -9.18 0.87
C GLU A 406 27.72 -8.56 1.47
N ILE A 407 27.77 -8.12 2.72
CA ILE A 407 26.64 -7.46 3.37
C ILE A 407 26.50 -6.01 2.92
N ASP A 408 27.62 -5.31 2.70
CA ASP A 408 27.64 -3.93 2.22
C ASP A 408 27.15 -3.82 0.77
N LYS A 409 27.34 -4.86 -0.06
CA LYS A 409 26.71 -4.96 -1.39
C LYS A 409 25.19 -4.85 -1.33
N LEU A 410 24.56 -5.29 -0.23
CA LEU A 410 23.11 -5.19 -0.03
C LEU A 410 22.67 -3.76 0.31
N LYS A 411 23.61 -2.86 0.68
CA LYS A 411 23.36 -1.44 0.99
C LYS A 411 22.32 -1.21 2.09
N ILE A 412 22.17 -2.15 3.02
CA ILE A 412 21.22 -2.07 4.15
C ILE A 412 22.00 -1.92 5.46
N PRO A 413 22.06 -0.73 6.06
CA PRO A 413 22.89 -0.48 7.25
C PRO A 413 22.41 -1.26 8.48
N ALA A 414 21.12 -1.61 8.55
CA ALA A 414 20.59 -2.42 9.65
C ALA A 414 21.16 -3.85 9.66
N LEU A 415 21.40 -4.45 8.48
CA LEU A 415 21.99 -5.79 8.38
C LEU A 415 23.48 -5.78 8.73
N ALA A 416 24.21 -4.74 8.31
CA ALA A 416 25.62 -4.55 8.69
C ALA A 416 25.78 -4.48 10.22
N LYS A 417 24.96 -3.66 10.90
CA LYS A 417 24.95 -3.58 12.38
C LYS A 417 24.64 -4.92 13.05
N GLN A 418 23.67 -5.68 12.52
CA GLN A 418 23.34 -7.00 13.05
C GLN A 418 24.51 -7.97 12.91
N PHE A 419 25.17 -7.97 11.75
CA PHE A 419 26.38 -8.77 11.52
C PHE A 419 27.50 -8.39 12.48
N GLU A 420 27.82 -7.10 12.60
CA GLU A 420 28.86 -6.61 13.52
C GLU A 420 28.58 -7.03 14.96
N SER A 421 27.33 -6.90 15.42
CA SER A 421 26.94 -7.33 16.76
C SER A 421 27.08 -8.84 16.98
N ALA A 422 26.77 -9.65 15.97
CA ALA A 422 26.90 -11.11 16.03
C ALA A 422 28.37 -11.54 16.02
N VAL A 423 29.20 -10.91 15.19
CA VAL A 423 30.64 -11.15 15.17
C VAL A 423 31.27 -10.77 16.50
N GLN A 424 30.97 -9.59 17.06
CA GLN A 424 31.47 -9.18 18.38
C GLN A 424 31.12 -10.18 19.47
N HIS A 425 29.90 -10.75 19.45
CA HIS A 425 29.53 -11.81 20.39
C HIS A 425 30.40 -13.06 20.19
N ILE A 426 30.65 -13.47 18.94
CA ILE A 426 31.51 -14.64 18.63
C ILE A 426 32.95 -14.42 19.08
N LEU A 427 33.50 -13.20 19.02
CA LEU A 427 34.87 -12.94 19.49
C LEU A 427 34.99 -12.90 21.02
N ARG A 428 33.87 -12.71 21.72
CA ARG A 428 33.81 -12.61 23.18
C ARG A 428 33.49 -13.95 23.86
N SER A 429 32.84 -14.85 23.13
CA SER A 429 32.60 -16.25 23.51
C SER A 429 33.82 -17.10 23.17
#